data_AF-K8EJM9-F1
#
_entry.id   AF-K8EJM9-F1
#
_cell.length_a   1.000
_cell.length_b   1.000
_cell.length_c   1.000
_cell.angle_alpha   90.00
_cell.angle_beta   90.00
_cell.angle_gamma   90.00
#
_symmetry.space_group_name_H-M   'P 1'
#
loop_
_entity.id
_entity.type
_entity.pdbx_description
1 polymer ?
#
loop_
_entity_poly.entity_id
_entity_poly.type
_entity_poly.pdbx_seq_one_letter_code
_entity_poly.pdbx_strand_id
1 'polypeptide(L)'
;MVKQAIQDLENTNQELKADLENLFICGAAEVAIANRTAVVIHVPYRYLKAFHKIQQRLVRELEKKFSNKDVVFVGNRRIRPVPKANFARARPRSRTLTAVHASLLEDLVYPTEIVGKRQRYRLDGSKLLKVYLDPSKKTETEYKLETFAGVYKKLTGKDVSFEFPAQQA
;
A
#
# COMPACT_ATOMS: atom_id res chain seq x y z
N MET A 1 -8.84 -4.77 17.53
CA MET A 1 -9.83 -4.42 16.49
C MET A 1 -9.53 -5.12 15.16
N VAL A 2 -8.44 -4.81 14.43
CA VAL A 2 -8.17 -5.45 13.12
C VAL A 2 -7.96 -6.96 13.18
N LYS A 3 -7.17 -7.46 14.15
CA LYS A 3 -6.96 -8.90 14.33
C LYS A 3 -8.28 -9.65 14.59
N GLN A 4 -9.15 -9.08 15.42
CA GLN A 4 -10.45 -9.65 15.73
C GLN A 4 -11.35 -9.66 14.50
N ALA A 5 -11.39 -8.56 13.73
CA ALA A 5 -12.17 -8.50 12.50
C ALA A 5 -11.76 -9.59 11.50
N ILE A 6 -10.46 -9.88 11.36
CA ILE A 6 -9.93 -10.96 10.51
C ILE A 6 -10.35 -12.34 11.05
N GLN A 7 -10.21 -12.58 12.35
CA GLN A 7 -10.62 -13.84 12.96
C GLN A 7 -12.13 -14.09 12.84
N ASP A 8 -12.94 -13.03 12.93
CA ASP A 8 -14.38 -13.12 12.70
C ASP A 8 -14.70 -13.44 11.22
N LEU A 9 -13.86 -12.99 10.27
CA LEU A 9 -14.01 -13.36 8.85
C LEU A 9 -13.63 -14.82 8.60
N GLU A 10 -12.59 -15.33 9.26
CA GLU A 10 -12.21 -16.75 9.21
C GLU A 10 -13.34 -17.67 9.69
N ASN A 11 -14.09 -17.24 10.71
CA ASN A 11 -15.20 -18.02 11.28
C ASN A 11 -16.48 -17.94 10.44
N THR A 12 -16.70 -16.82 9.74
CA THR A 12 -17.95 -16.58 9.00
C THR A 12 -17.88 -17.14 7.57
N ASN A 13 -16.72 -17.07 6.92
CA ASN A 13 -16.56 -17.44 5.51
C ASN A 13 -15.67 -18.68 5.35
N GLN A 14 -16.29 -19.83 5.07
CA GLN A 14 -15.58 -21.09 4.85
C GLN A 14 -14.58 -21.03 3.68
N GLU A 15 -14.87 -20.25 2.63
CA GLU A 15 -13.97 -20.10 1.49
C GLU A 15 -12.69 -19.31 1.81
N LEU A 16 -12.79 -18.29 2.67
CA LEU A 16 -11.63 -17.47 3.06
C LEU A 16 -10.82 -18.12 4.19
N LYS A 17 -11.44 -19.01 4.96
CA LYS A 17 -10.81 -19.70 6.08
C LYS A 17 -9.53 -20.42 5.69
N ALA A 18 -9.56 -21.20 4.60
CA ALA A 18 -8.39 -21.97 4.15
C ALA A 18 -7.20 -21.08 3.77
N ASP A 19 -7.46 -19.92 3.16
CA ASP A 19 -6.42 -18.98 2.78
C ASP A 19 -5.94 -18.11 3.97
N LEU A 20 -6.79 -17.84 4.96
CA LEU A 20 -6.49 -16.96 6.11
C LEU A 20 -5.85 -17.69 7.31
N GLU A 21 -6.10 -18.99 7.51
CA GLU A 21 -5.67 -19.77 8.69
C GLU A 21 -4.16 -19.66 8.99
N ASN A 22 -3.32 -19.57 7.96
CA ASN A 22 -1.87 -19.49 8.09
C ASN A 22 -1.30 -18.08 7.90
N LEU A 23 -2.15 -17.08 7.76
CA LEU A 23 -1.76 -15.69 7.54
C LEU A 23 -1.76 -14.91 8.84
N PHE A 24 -0.71 -14.10 9.03
CA PHE A 24 -0.64 -13.18 10.15
C PHE A 24 -0.29 -11.78 9.70
N ILE A 25 -0.75 -10.81 10.48
CA ILE A 25 -0.44 -9.39 10.32
C ILE A 25 0.63 -8.99 11.34
N CYS A 26 1.54 -8.09 10.96
CA CYS A 26 2.50 -7.51 11.89
C CYS A 26 1.84 -6.49 12.82
N GLY A 27 0.86 -5.75 12.30
CA GLY A 27 0.18 -4.67 13.01
C GLY A 27 -0.73 -3.91 12.07
N ALA A 28 -1.49 -2.97 12.63
CA ALA A 28 -2.32 -2.06 11.87
C ALA A 28 -2.17 -0.64 12.42
N ALA A 29 -2.21 0.35 11.53
CA ALA A 29 -2.16 1.75 11.86
C ALA A 29 -3.37 2.47 11.24
N GLU A 30 -4.01 3.34 12.01
CA GLU A 30 -5.05 4.22 11.49
C GLU A 30 -4.43 5.54 11.03
N VAL A 31 -4.77 5.97 9.82
CA VAL A 31 -4.30 7.22 9.23
C VAL A 31 -5.50 8.09 8.94
N ALA A 32 -5.58 9.25 9.59
CA ALA A 32 -6.57 10.26 9.27
C ALA A 32 -6.20 10.95 7.94
N ILE A 33 -7.12 10.90 6.99
CA ILE A 33 -7.09 11.63 5.72
C ILE A 33 -8.25 12.64 5.78
N ALA A 34 -8.17 13.73 5.01
CA ALA A 34 -9.05 14.89 5.10
C ALA A 34 -10.51 14.57 5.51
N ASN A 35 -11.20 13.74 4.71
CA ASN A 35 -12.61 13.39 4.94
C ASN A 35 -12.85 11.90 5.30
N ARG A 36 -11.81 11.08 5.37
CA ARG A 36 -11.90 9.62 5.61
C ARG A 36 -10.75 9.14 6.48
N THR A 37 -10.95 8.00 7.16
CA THR A 37 -9.85 7.34 7.87
C THR A 37 -9.43 6.09 7.11
N ALA A 38 -8.13 5.85 6.99
CA ALA A 38 -7.59 4.64 6.38
C ALA A 38 -7.02 3.72 7.44
N VAL A 39 -7.28 2.42 7.29
CA VAL A 39 -6.65 1.37 8.08
C VAL A 39 -5.53 0.76 7.24
N VAL A 40 -4.29 1.01 7.64
CA VAL A 40 -3.10 0.45 7.01
C VAL A 40 -2.72 -0.83 7.74
N ILE A 41 -2.82 -1.96 7.05
CA ILE A 41 -2.48 -3.27 7.62
C ILE A 41 -1.07 -3.65 7.18
N HIS A 42 -0.17 -3.78 8.14
CA HIS A 42 1.20 -4.21 7.90
C HIS A 42 1.26 -5.73 7.81
N VAL A 43 1.61 -6.24 6.63
CA VAL A 43 1.75 -7.66 6.34
C VAL A 43 3.22 -8.03 6.30
N PRO A 44 3.66 -9.13 6.94
CA PRO A 44 5.04 -9.59 6.78
C PRO A 44 5.34 -9.89 5.30
N TYR A 45 6.48 -9.41 4.79
CA TYR A 45 6.83 -9.52 3.37
C TYR A 45 6.73 -10.94 2.78
N ARG A 46 6.95 -11.99 3.60
CA ARG A 46 6.84 -13.39 3.17
C ARG A 46 5.42 -13.75 2.73
N TYR A 47 4.39 -13.19 3.36
CA TYR A 47 2.98 -13.52 3.11
C TYR A 47 2.30 -12.58 2.13
N LEU A 48 2.98 -11.52 1.70
CA LEU A 48 2.42 -10.49 0.83
C LEU A 48 1.80 -11.05 -0.45
N LYS A 49 2.46 -12.04 -1.08
CA LYS A 49 1.93 -12.72 -2.27
C LYS A 49 0.63 -13.48 -2.00
N ALA A 50 0.52 -14.12 -0.83
CA ALA A 50 -0.70 -14.81 -0.42
C ALA A 50 -1.83 -13.81 -0.16
N PHE A 51 -1.53 -12.70 0.53
CA PHE A 51 -2.49 -11.61 0.72
C PHE A 51 -2.95 -11.03 -0.62
N HIS A 52 -2.05 -10.79 -1.58
CA HIS A 52 -2.41 -10.28 -2.91
C HIS A 52 -3.42 -11.17 -3.64
N LYS A 53 -3.34 -12.51 -3.50
CA LYS A 53 -4.29 -13.44 -4.10
C LYS A 53 -5.73 -13.22 -3.58
N ILE A 54 -5.88 -12.96 -2.29
CA ILE A 54 -7.18 -12.79 -1.62
C ILE A 54 -7.58 -11.32 -1.43
N GLN A 55 -6.70 -10.37 -1.77
CA GLN A 55 -6.79 -8.97 -1.35
C GLN A 55 -8.10 -8.31 -1.78
N GLN A 56 -8.56 -8.52 -3.01
CA GLN A 56 -9.80 -7.91 -3.50
C GLN A 56 -11.02 -8.32 -2.65
N ARG A 57 -11.12 -9.60 -2.30
CA ARG A 57 -12.20 -10.12 -1.45
C ARG A 57 -12.05 -9.60 -0.02
N LEU A 58 -10.85 -9.72 0.54
CA LEU A 58 -10.55 -9.34 1.91
C LEU A 58 -10.77 -7.85 2.17
N VAL A 59 -10.35 -6.97 1.25
CA VAL A 59 -10.60 -5.53 1.32
C VAL A 59 -12.10 -5.25 1.38
N ARG A 60 -12.90 -5.86 0.51
CA ARG A 60 -14.36 -5.64 0.47
C ARG A 60 -15.03 -6.05 1.79
N GLU A 61 -14.61 -7.16 2.39
CA GLU A 61 -15.20 -7.62 3.66
C GLU A 61 -14.75 -6.79 4.86
N LEU A 62 -13.49 -6.36 4.88
CA LEU A 62 -12.99 -5.48 5.92
C LEU A 62 -13.61 -4.08 5.81
N GLU A 63 -13.79 -3.54 4.60
CA GLU A 63 -14.45 -2.23 4.40
C GLU A 63 -15.91 -2.24 4.85
N LYS A 64 -16.63 -3.36 4.66
CA LYS A 64 -17.98 -3.55 5.23
C LYS A 64 -17.97 -3.53 6.77
N LYS A 65 -16.97 -4.15 7.40
CA LYS A 65 -16.85 -4.18 8.88
C LYS A 65 -16.37 -2.86 9.47
N PHE A 66 -15.53 -2.12 8.75
CA PHE A 66 -14.94 -0.88 9.21
C PHE A 66 -15.68 0.37 8.72
N SER A 67 -16.98 0.28 8.40
CA SER A 67 -17.92 1.38 8.13
C SER A 67 -17.28 2.75 7.85
N ASN A 68 -17.01 3.05 6.58
CA ASN A 68 -16.38 4.28 6.07
C ASN A 68 -14.87 4.44 6.31
N LYS A 69 -14.15 3.36 6.67
CA LYS A 69 -12.69 3.34 6.61
C LYS A 69 -12.18 2.59 5.38
N ASP A 70 -11.26 3.21 4.65
CA ASP A 70 -10.59 2.57 3.52
C ASP A 70 -9.50 1.62 4.06
N VAL A 71 -9.45 0.39 3.56
CA VAL A 71 -8.47 -0.60 4.01
C VAL A 71 -7.38 -0.77 2.96
N VAL A 72 -6.12 -0.67 3.39
CA VAL A 72 -4.95 -0.83 2.50
C VAL A 72 -3.93 -1.77 3.14
N PHE A 73 -3.40 -2.69 2.33
CA PHE A 73 -2.37 -3.64 2.74
C PHE A 73 -0.98 -3.14 2.34
N VAL A 74 -0.03 -3.24 3.26
CA VAL A 74 1.35 -2.81 3.04
C VAL A 74 2.32 -3.86 3.56
N GLY A 75 3.29 -4.25 2.73
CA GLY A 75 4.40 -5.08 3.15
C GLY A 75 5.29 -4.40 4.18
N ASN A 76 5.48 -5.03 5.33
CA ASN A 76 6.41 -4.61 6.36
C ASN A 76 7.87 -4.82 5.89
N ARG A 77 8.46 -3.75 5.35
CA ARG A 77 9.83 -3.72 4.83
C ARG A 77 10.72 -2.83 5.70
N ARG A 78 11.73 -3.44 6.31
CA ARG A 78 12.80 -2.71 7.03
C ARG A 78 13.75 -2.02 6.06
N ILE A 79 13.96 -0.71 6.23
CA ILE A 79 15.01 0.06 5.55
C ILE A 79 16.32 -0.11 6.31
N ARG A 80 17.42 -0.38 5.61
CA ARG A 80 18.77 -0.40 6.20
C ARG A 80 19.47 0.93 5.91
N PRO A 81 20.06 1.59 6.92
CA PRO A 81 20.82 2.83 6.72
C PRO A 81 22.01 2.56 5.80
N VAL A 82 22.50 3.61 5.15
CA VAL A 82 23.75 3.53 4.38
C VAL A 82 24.89 3.22 5.38
N PRO A 83 25.72 2.20 5.14
CA PRO A 83 26.87 1.92 5.99
C PRO A 83 27.77 3.15 6.10
N LYS A 84 28.12 3.55 7.34
CA LYS A 84 29.12 4.60 7.59
C LYS A 84 30.50 3.92 7.68
N ALA A 85 31.39 4.23 6.74
CA ALA A 85 32.76 3.69 6.57
C ALA A 85 32.88 2.21 6.13
N ASN A 86 34.11 1.85 5.71
CA ASN A 86 34.68 0.64 5.08
C ASN A 86 34.25 -0.77 5.57
N PHE A 87 33.02 -0.95 6.06
CA PHE A 87 32.46 -2.27 6.26
C PHE A 87 32.14 -2.88 4.88
N ALA A 88 32.88 -3.93 4.54
CA ALA A 88 32.74 -4.76 3.34
C ALA A 88 31.35 -5.45 3.18
N ARG A 89 30.32 -5.04 3.93
CA ARG A 89 28.95 -5.55 3.80
C ARG A 89 28.11 -4.59 2.97
N ALA A 90 28.00 -4.90 1.69
CA ALA A 90 27.08 -4.23 0.77
C ALA A 90 25.63 -4.31 1.31
N ARG A 91 24.97 -3.16 1.41
CA ARG A 91 23.53 -3.11 1.70
C ARG A 91 22.76 -3.76 0.55
N PRO A 92 21.87 -4.75 0.80
CA PRO A 92 21.02 -5.29 -0.25
C PRO A 92 20.17 -4.21 -0.91
N ARG A 93 20.07 -4.20 -2.24
CA ARG A 93 19.29 -3.18 -2.99
C ARG A 93 17.83 -3.12 -2.54
N SER A 94 17.23 -4.26 -2.21
CA SER A 94 15.86 -4.38 -1.68
C SER A 94 15.62 -3.70 -0.33
N ARG A 95 16.69 -3.35 0.40
CA ARG A 95 16.64 -2.69 1.72
C ARG A 95 17.06 -1.23 1.67
N THR A 96 17.19 -0.66 0.48
CA THR A 96 17.46 0.76 0.25
C THR A 96 16.17 1.57 0.44
N LEU A 97 16.30 2.85 0.84
CA LEU A 97 15.14 3.74 1.01
C LEU A 97 14.33 3.86 -0.28
N THR A 98 15.01 4.04 -1.41
CA THR A 98 14.36 4.19 -2.72
C THR A 98 13.62 2.94 -3.16
N ALA A 99 14.22 1.75 -3.01
CA ALA A 99 13.55 0.50 -3.37
C ALA A 99 12.35 0.21 -2.46
N VAL A 100 12.47 0.44 -1.15
CA VAL A 100 11.34 0.22 -0.23
C VAL A 100 10.18 1.18 -0.54
N HIS A 101 10.46 2.44 -0.88
CA HIS A 101 9.41 3.40 -1.27
C HIS A 101 8.76 3.02 -2.61
N ALA A 102 9.53 2.50 -3.57
CA ALA A 102 8.98 2.04 -4.84
C ALA A 102 8.04 0.83 -4.64
N SER A 103 8.46 -0.16 -3.85
CA SER A 103 7.61 -1.31 -3.52
C SER A 103 6.42 -0.94 -2.63
N LEU A 104 6.54 0.08 -1.79
CA LEU A 104 5.41 0.58 -1.02
C LEU A 104 4.32 1.14 -1.95
N LEU A 105 4.69 1.88 -2.99
CA LEU A 105 3.72 2.36 -3.99
C LEU A 105 3.03 1.19 -4.70
N GLU A 106 3.77 0.14 -5.05
CA GLU A 106 3.18 -1.05 -5.70
C GLU A 106 2.18 -1.76 -4.78
N ASP A 107 2.49 -1.91 -3.49
CA ASP A 107 1.55 -2.53 -2.54
C ASP A 107 0.29 -1.69 -2.32
N LEU A 108 0.44 -0.37 -2.18
CA LEU A 108 -0.68 0.53 -1.91
C LEU A 108 -1.73 0.47 -3.02
N VAL A 109 -1.28 0.35 -4.27
CA VAL A 109 -2.15 0.48 -5.43
C VAL A 109 -2.60 -0.90 -5.96
N TYR A 110 -2.15 -2.00 -5.38
CA TYR A 110 -2.63 -3.33 -5.77
C TYR A 110 -4.17 -3.41 -5.65
N PRO A 111 -4.91 -3.85 -6.69
CA PRO A 111 -4.48 -4.66 -7.83
C PRO A 111 -4.17 -3.88 -9.12
N THR A 112 -4.17 -2.55 -9.10
CA THR A 112 -3.76 -1.76 -10.26
C THR A 112 -2.26 -1.67 -10.37
N GLU A 113 -1.79 -1.72 -11.62
CA GLU A 113 -0.38 -1.59 -11.93
C GLU A 113 -0.04 -0.12 -12.21
N ILE A 114 1.20 0.23 -11.91
CA ILE A 114 1.74 1.56 -12.18
C ILE A 114 2.35 1.52 -13.58
N VAL A 115 1.73 2.24 -14.52
CA VAL A 115 2.18 2.37 -15.91
C VAL A 115 3.40 3.28 -16.01
N GLY A 116 3.47 4.32 -15.16
CA GLY A 116 4.55 5.29 -15.22
C GLY A 116 4.74 6.09 -13.95
N LYS A 117 5.95 6.62 -13.77
CA LYS A 117 6.30 7.52 -12.66
C LYS A 117 7.03 8.73 -13.23
N ARG A 118 6.55 9.94 -12.94
CA ARG A 118 7.20 11.20 -13.32
C ARG A 118 7.44 12.03 -12.07
N GLN A 119 8.66 12.51 -11.88
CA GLN A 119 8.96 13.41 -10.78
C GLN A 119 8.98 14.84 -11.30
N ARG A 120 8.04 15.67 -10.84
CA ARG A 120 7.99 17.09 -11.14
C ARG A 120 8.76 17.86 -10.08
N TYR A 121 9.69 18.70 -10.52
CA TYR A 121 10.41 19.64 -9.67
C TYR A 121 9.77 21.02 -9.84
N ARG A 122 9.42 21.67 -8.73
CA ARG A 122 8.90 23.05 -8.74
C ARG A 122 10.04 24.04 -8.50
N LEU A 123 9.79 25.31 -8.79
CA LEU A 123 10.75 26.40 -8.56
C LEU A 123 11.14 26.51 -7.08
N ASP A 124 10.22 26.22 -6.16
CA ASP A 124 10.47 26.20 -4.71
C ASP A 124 11.37 25.03 -4.25
N GLY A 125 11.89 24.21 -5.16
CA GLY A 125 12.66 23.00 -4.86
C GLY A 125 11.81 21.81 -4.39
N SER A 126 10.50 22.00 -4.20
CA SER A 126 9.58 20.91 -3.85
C SER A 126 9.47 19.88 -4.98
N LYS A 127 9.36 18.61 -4.59
CA LYS A 127 9.27 17.48 -5.52
C LYS A 127 7.88 16.86 -5.39
N LEU A 128 7.19 16.73 -6.51
CA LEU A 128 5.92 16.01 -6.59
C LEU A 128 6.12 14.75 -7.44
N LEU A 129 5.84 13.58 -6.88
CA LEU A 129 5.86 12.34 -7.65
C LEU A 129 4.47 12.10 -8.24
N LYS A 130 4.36 12.18 -9.56
CA LYS A 130 3.17 11.79 -10.33
C LYS A 130 3.26 10.32 -10.68
N VAL A 131 2.26 9.54 -10.29
CA VAL A 131 2.18 8.10 -10.52
C VAL A 131 0.99 7.86 -11.44
N TYR A 132 1.25 7.26 -12.59
CA TYR A 132 0.24 6.92 -13.59
C TYR A 132 -0.24 5.49 -13.37
N LEU A 133 -1.54 5.33 -13.15
CA LEU A 133 -2.18 4.04 -12.97
C LEU A 133 -2.80 3.55 -14.28
N ASP A 134 -2.95 2.23 -14.40
CA ASP A 134 -3.63 1.63 -15.55
C ASP A 134 -5.11 2.09 -15.63
N PRO A 135 -5.55 2.68 -16.76
CA PRO A 135 -6.93 3.16 -16.92
C PRO A 135 -7.98 2.04 -16.88
N SER A 136 -7.62 0.78 -17.17
CA SER A 136 -8.60 -0.32 -17.25
C SER A 136 -9.35 -0.59 -15.94
N LYS A 137 -8.78 -0.23 -14.79
CA LYS A 137 -9.39 -0.43 -13.47
C LYS A 137 -9.71 0.90 -12.77
N LYS A 138 -9.91 1.97 -13.55
CA LYS A 138 -10.21 3.32 -13.04
C LYS A 138 -11.41 3.32 -12.09
N THR A 139 -12.51 2.71 -12.50
CA THR A 139 -13.77 2.67 -11.73
C THR A 139 -13.61 2.05 -10.34
N GLU A 140 -12.73 1.07 -10.18
CA GLU A 140 -12.50 0.41 -8.89
C GLU A 140 -11.55 1.16 -7.97
N THR A 141 -10.67 2.01 -8.50
CA THR A 141 -9.56 2.61 -7.72
C THR A 141 -9.68 4.12 -7.53
N GLU A 142 -10.54 4.79 -8.30
CA GLU A 142 -10.75 6.23 -8.26
C GLU A 142 -11.16 6.74 -6.87
N TYR A 143 -12.00 5.99 -6.14
CA TYR A 143 -12.45 6.40 -4.81
C TYR A 143 -11.35 6.35 -3.72
N LYS A 144 -10.20 5.72 -4.00
CA LYS A 144 -9.09 5.51 -3.05
C LYS A 144 -7.86 6.36 -3.32
N LEU A 145 -7.83 7.17 -4.38
CA LEU A 145 -6.63 7.91 -4.79
C LEU A 145 -6.13 8.86 -3.70
N GLU A 146 -7.05 9.57 -3.04
CA GLU A 146 -6.72 10.46 -1.91
C GLU A 146 -6.15 9.67 -0.74
N THR A 147 -6.69 8.49 -0.48
CA THR A 147 -6.26 7.57 0.57
C THR A 147 -4.86 7.06 0.32
N PHE A 148 -4.54 6.65 -0.91
CA PHE A 148 -3.18 6.24 -1.29
C PHE A 148 -2.17 7.38 -1.11
N ALA A 149 -2.53 8.60 -1.53
CA ALA A 149 -1.67 9.77 -1.39
C ALA A 149 -1.42 10.12 0.09
N GLY A 150 -2.46 10.11 0.91
CA GLY A 150 -2.38 10.40 2.34
C GLY A 150 -1.57 9.36 3.11
N VAL A 151 -1.82 8.06 2.86
CA VAL A 151 -1.06 6.96 3.48
C VAL A 151 0.41 7.03 3.08
N TYR A 152 0.71 7.22 1.79
CA TYR A 152 2.09 7.30 1.33
C TYR A 152 2.82 8.50 1.94
N LYS A 153 2.16 9.66 2.02
CA LYS A 153 2.71 10.85 2.69
C LYS A 153 2.98 10.60 4.17
N LYS A 154 2.05 9.93 4.88
CA LYS A 154 2.23 9.63 6.31
C LYS A 154 3.39 8.65 6.56
N LEU A 155 3.56 7.64 5.72
CA LEU A 155 4.59 6.61 5.87
C LEU A 155 5.98 7.07 5.41
N THR A 156 6.05 7.94 4.38
CA THR A 156 7.32 8.28 3.73
C THR A 156 7.73 9.75 3.83
N GLY A 157 6.80 10.64 4.20
CA GLY A 157 6.99 12.09 4.18
C GLY A 157 7.06 12.71 2.79
N LYS A 158 6.80 11.95 1.71
CA LYS A 158 6.87 12.44 0.33
C LYS A 158 5.48 12.65 -0.27
N ASP A 159 5.31 13.73 -1.01
CA ASP A 159 4.07 14.03 -1.71
C ASP A 159 3.96 13.22 -3.02
N VAL A 160 2.79 12.60 -3.20
CA VAL A 160 2.43 11.82 -4.39
C VAL A 160 1.08 12.27 -4.91
N SER A 161 0.96 12.28 -6.23
CA SER A 161 -0.31 12.46 -6.94
C SER A 161 -0.51 11.26 -7.86
N PHE A 162 -1.67 10.62 -7.76
CA PHE A 162 -2.07 9.51 -8.61
C PHE A 162 -2.96 10.04 -9.73
N GLU A 163 -2.62 9.71 -10.98
CA GLU A 163 -3.32 10.16 -12.18
C GLU A 163 -3.57 8.94 -13.09
N PHE A 164 -4.61 8.98 -13.91
CA PHE A 164 -4.76 8.05 -15.03
C PHE A 164 -4.22 8.73 -16.28
N PRO A 165 -3.43 8.05 -17.13
CA PRO A 165 -2.98 8.62 -18.38
C PRO A 165 -4.22 8.92 -19.24
N ALA A 166 -4.29 10.12 -19.80
CA ALA A 166 -5.25 10.40 -20.85
C ALA A 166 -4.91 9.49 -22.04
N GLN A 167 -5.90 8.79 -22.59
CA GLN A 167 -5.73 8.12 -23.88
C GLN A 167 -5.23 9.18 -24.86
N GLN A 168 -4.04 8.98 -25.41
CA GLN A 168 -3.58 9.77 -26.55
C GLN A 168 -4.57 9.50 -27.67
N ALA A 169 -5.32 10.54 -28.04
CA ALA A 169 -6.19 10.54 -29.21
C ALA A 169 -5.34 10.43 -30.48
#